data_AF-A0A938CSP6-F1
#
_entry.id   AF-A0A938CSP6-F1
#
_cell.length_a   1.000
_cell.length_b   1.000
_cell.length_c   1.000
_cell.angle_alpha   90.00
_cell.angle_beta   90.00
_cell.angle_gamma   90.00
#
_symmetry.space_group_name_H-M   'P 1'
#
loop_
_entity.id
_entity.type
_entity.pdbx_description
1 polymer ?
#
loop_
_entity_poly.entity_id
_entity_poly.type
_entity_poly.pdbx_seq_one_letter_code
_entity_poly.pdbx_strand_id
1 'polypeptide(L)'
;MDRGVSLPAGFDAMRAFLHAQWEDGGRRSEDLAILLGSLDRGTAQDGAPADPAQWSDWIDAVLTVRPDLKGRIEDGGVTIGPGEAFEAMRAFLAAYWERGGRTERGIGEIAEALDRDRATAGLQQRWSAAVRMAQPRS
;
A
#
# COMPACT_ATOMS: atom_id res chain seq x y z
N MET A 1 -12.41 -17.46 8.39
CA MET A 1 -12.25 -16.08 8.88
C MET A 1 -10.95 -15.57 8.29
N ASP A 2 -11.01 -14.59 7.38
CA ASP A 2 -9.79 -13.93 6.93
C ASP A 2 -9.14 -13.25 8.14
N ARG A 3 -7.88 -13.58 8.41
CA ARG A 3 -7.13 -12.94 9.51
C ARG A 3 -6.95 -11.46 9.16
N GLY A 4 -7.24 -10.59 10.13
CA GLY A 4 -7.04 -9.15 9.97
C GLY A 4 -5.57 -8.81 9.75
N VAL A 5 -5.33 -7.74 8.99
CA VAL A 5 -4.02 -7.19 8.67
C VAL A 5 -3.83 -5.92 9.51
N SER A 6 -2.73 -5.85 10.27
CA SER A 6 -2.39 -4.62 10.99
C SER A 6 -2.02 -3.51 10.00
N LEU A 7 -2.21 -2.24 10.37
CA LEU A 7 -1.86 -1.11 9.49
C LEU A 7 -0.39 -1.12 9.06
N PRO A 8 0.59 -1.43 9.94
CA PRO A 8 1.98 -1.61 9.57
C PRO A 8 2.18 -2.71 8.53
N ALA A 9 1.52 -3.85 8.68
CA ALA A 9 1.63 -4.97 7.74
C ALA A 9 0.93 -4.67 6.41
N GLY A 10 -0.17 -3.92 6.43
CA GLY A 10 -0.85 -3.47 5.21
C GLY A 10 0.02 -2.52 4.39
N PHE A 11 0.73 -1.61 5.07
CA PHE A 11 1.69 -0.70 4.45
C PHE A 11 2.88 -1.44 3.83
N ASP A 12 3.47 -2.40 4.56
CA ASP A 12 4.56 -3.24 4.03
C ASP A 12 4.08 -4.13 2.87
N ALA A 13 2.85 -4.65 2.94
CA ALA A 13 2.24 -5.41 1.87
C ALA A 13 2.05 -4.57 0.61
N MET A 14 1.63 -3.31 0.75
CA MET A 14 1.57 -2.34 -0.35
C MET A 14 2.94 -2.17 -1.01
N ARG A 15 3.99 -1.89 -0.23
CA ARG A 15 5.34 -1.74 -0.78
C ARG A 15 5.81 -3.00 -1.51
N ALA A 16 5.65 -4.18 -0.89
CA ALA A 16 6.05 -5.45 -1.48
C ALA A 16 5.27 -5.74 -2.79
N PHE A 17 3.98 -5.43 -2.81
CA PHE A 17 3.14 -5.58 -3.98
C PHE A 17 3.60 -4.66 -5.12
N LEU A 18 3.82 -3.37 -4.84
CA LEU A 18 4.30 -2.39 -5.81
C LEU A 18 5.69 -2.75 -6.34
N HIS A 19 6.57 -3.25 -5.47
CA HIS A 19 7.90 -3.72 -5.88
C HIS A 19 7.79 -4.88 -6.87
N ALA A 20 6.91 -5.84 -6.63
CA ALA A 20 6.68 -6.94 -7.57
C ALA A 20 6.16 -6.45 -8.94
N GLN A 21 5.28 -5.44 -8.96
CA GLN A 21 4.82 -4.82 -10.21
C GLN A 21 5.95 -4.08 -10.94
N TRP A 22 6.80 -3.36 -10.21
CA TRP A 22 7.96 -2.67 -10.76
C TRP A 22 8.95 -3.65 -11.41
N GLU A 23 9.24 -4.76 -10.74
CA GLU A 23 10.09 -5.84 -11.24
C GLU A 23 9.51 -6.48 -12.51
N ASP A 24 8.23 -6.87 -12.49
CA ASP A 24 7.54 -7.45 -13.66
C ASP A 24 7.49 -6.48 -14.84
N GLY A 25 7.37 -5.18 -14.57
CA GLY A 25 7.43 -4.11 -15.57
C GLY A 25 8.83 -3.88 -16.15
N GLY A 26 9.86 -4.57 -15.65
CA GLY A 26 11.26 -4.44 -16.06
C GLY A 26 11.98 -3.24 -15.43
N ARG A 27 11.52 -2.77 -14.26
CA ARG A 27 12.11 -1.66 -13.49
C ARG A 27 12.20 -0.32 -14.24
N ARG A 28 11.27 -0.09 -15.17
CA ARG A 28 11.35 1.05 -16.11
C ARG A 28 10.82 2.37 -15.55
N SER A 29 10.10 2.35 -14.43
CA SER A 29 9.56 3.56 -13.80
C SER A 29 10.50 4.03 -12.69
N GLU A 30 11.10 5.21 -12.90
CA GLU A 30 11.91 5.90 -11.89
C GLU A 30 11.02 6.41 -10.75
N ASP A 31 9.84 6.94 -11.07
CA ASP A 31 8.88 7.42 -10.07
C ASP A 31 8.46 6.31 -9.10
N LEU A 32 8.23 5.10 -9.62
CA LEU A 32 7.91 3.94 -8.79
C LEU A 32 9.11 3.53 -7.93
N ALA A 33 10.34 3.67 -8.42
CA ALA A 33 11.53 3.43 -7.62
C ALA A 33 11.66 4.44 -6.47
N ILE A 34 11.33 5.72 -6.73
CA ILE A 34 11.31 6.79 -5.71
C ILE A 34 10.24 6.48 -4.65
N LEU A 35 9.01 6.15 -5.07
CA LEU A 35 7.93 5.76 -4.16
C LEU A 35 8.32 4.53 -3.33
N LEU A 36 8.91 3.50 -3.93
CA LEU A 36 9.36 2.30 -3.20
C LEU A 36 10.45 2.62 -2.16
N GLY A 37 11.28 3.62 -2.43
CA GLY A 37 12.25 4.16 -1.47
C GLY A 37 11.59 4.90 -0.32
N SER A 38 10.59 5.75 -0.59
CA SER A 38 9.89 6.54 0.45
C SER A 38 9.03 5.67 1.37
N LEU A 39 8.49 4.57 0.84
CA LEU A 39 7.73 3.56 1.59
C LEU A 39 8.61 2.62 2.43
N ASP A 40 9.93 2.63 2.27
CA ASP A 40 10.80 1.69 2.99
C ASP A 40 10.87 2.02 4.47
N ARG A 41 10.46 1.07 5.32
CA ARG A 41 10.53 1.15 6.78
C ARG A 41 11.73 0.44 7.38
N GLY A 42 12.49 -0.28 6.56
CA GLY A 42 13.67 -1.05 7.01
C GLY A 42 14.92 -0.18 7.21
N THR A 43 14.88 1.08 6.77
CA THR A 43 16.02 2.01 6.83
C THR A 43 16.02 2.85 8.11
N ALA A 44 14.87 3.03 8.76
CA ALA A 44 14.74 3.80 10.00
C ALA A 44 14.87 2.90 11.24
N GLN A 45 15.59 3.38 12.27
CA GLN A 45 15.85 2.63 13.50
C GLN A 45 14.58 2.36 14.35
N ASP A 46 13.53 3.12 14.12
CA ASP A 46 12.24 3.06 14.82
C ASP A 46 11.15 2.29 14.04
N GLY A 47 11.47 1.79 12.83
CA GLY A 47 10.52 1.12 11.95
C GLY A 47 9.50 2.06 11.31
N ALA A 48 9.74 3.38 11.34
CA ALA A 48 9.01 4.36 10.56
C ALA A 48 9.41 4.30 9.06
N PRO A 49 8.53 4.69 8.13
CA PRO A 49 8.95 4.86 6.74
C PRO A 49 9.99 5.96 6.58
N ALA A 50 10.81 5.83 5.55
CA ALA A 50 11.80 6.83 5.15
C ALA A 50 11.18 8.22 4.96
N ASP A 51 9.93 8.28 4.49
CA ASP A 51 9.12 9.50 4.49
C ASP A 51 7.87 9.33 5.38
N PRO A 52 7.82 10.01 6.54
CA PRO A 52 6.68 9.99 7.46
C PRO A 52 5.36 10.45 6.82
N ALA A 53 5.41 11.28 5.76
CA ALA A 53 4.21 11.73 5.06
C ALA A 53 3.47 10.54 4.41
N GLN A 54 4.20 9.54 3.92
CA GLN A 54 3.61 8.35 3.31
C GLN A 54 2.82 7.51 4.31
N TRP A 55 3.27 7.49 5.58
CA TRP A 55 2.50 6.85 6.64
C TRP A 55 1.17 7.57 6.87
N SER A 56 1.19 8.91 6.95
CA SER A 56 -0.03 9.70 7.12
C SER A 56 -1.01 9.47 5.96
N ASP A 57 -0.51 9.51 4.73
CA ASP A 57 -1.32 9.25 3.53
C ASP A 57 -1.93 7.85 3.55
N TRP A 58 -1.19 6.84 4.04
CA TRP A 58 -1.72 5.49 4.22
C TRP A 58 -2.86 5.44 5.24
N ILE A 59 -2.70 6.14 6.39
CA ILE A 59 -3.75 6.23 7.39
C ILE A 59 -5.00 6.92 6.81
N ASP A 60 -4.83 8.01 6.08
CA ASP A 60 -5.95 8.72 5.44
C ASP A 60 -6.67 7.85 4.39
N ALA A 61 -5.91 7.07 3.63
CA ALA A 61 -6.46 6.12 2.67
C ALA A 61 -7.24 4.99 3.36
N VAL A 62 -6.73 4.46 4.48
CA VAL A 62 -7.46 3.48 5.31
C VAL A 62 -8.75 4.09 5.87
N LEU A 63 -8.71 5.34 6.33
CA LEU A 63 -9.89 6.03 6.87
C LEU A 63 -10.94 6.35 5.81
N THR A 64 -10.56 6.43 4.54
CA THR A 64 -11.52 6.54 3.42
C THR A 64 -12.33 5.24 3.25
N VAL A 65 -11.70 4.08 3.48
CA VAL A 65 -12.36 2.76 3.39
C VAL A 65 -13.08 2.42 4.71
N ARG A 66 -12.49 2.80 5.84
CA ARG A 66 -12.95 2.47 7.20
C ARG A 66 -13.00 3.71 8.09
N PRO A 67 -13.96 4.63 7.84
CA PRO A 67 -14.08 5.87 8.61
C PRO A 67 -14.43 5.62 10.08
N ASP A 68 -15.01 4.47 10.41
CA ASP A 68 -15.33 4.03 11.78
C ASP A 68 -14.08 3.79 12.65
N LEU A 69 -12.89 3.70 12.03
CA LEU A 69 -11.62 3.56 12.74
C LEU A 69 -11.04 4.89 13.21
N LYS A 70 -11.64 6.03 12.83
CA LYS A 70 -11.20 7.35 13.28
C LYS A 70 -11.20 7.43 14.81
N GLY A 71 -10.06 7.82 15.40
CA GLY A 71 -9.85 7.85 16.85
C GLY A 71 -9.44 6.53 17.51
N ARG A 72 -9.40 5.42 16.75
CA ARG A 72 -8.90 4.11 17.23
C ARG A 72 -7.50 3.77 16.73
N ILE A 73 -7.08 4.43 15.64
CA ILE A 73 -5.78 4.20 14.99
C ILE A 73 -4.61 4.65 15.89
N GLU A 74 -4.84 5.61 16.79
CA GLU A 74 -3.85 6.10 17.75
C GLU A 74 -3.39 5.00 18.73
N ASP A 75 -4.20 3.97 18.94
CA ASP A 75 -3.92 2.88 19.89
C ASP A 75 -3.06 1.75 19.30
N GLY A 76 -2.67 1.82 18.02
CA GLY A 76 -1.71 0.90 17.37
C GLY A 76 -2.18 -0.55 17.18
N GLY A 77 -3.34 -0.94 17.70
CA GLY A 77 -3.88 -2.30 17.66
C GLY A 77 -4.92 -2.56 16.57
N VAL A 78 -5.09 -1.65 15.62
CA VAL A 78 -6.16 -1.75 14.60
C VAL A 78 -5.75 -2.71 13.48
N THR A 79 -6.66 -3.64 13.18
CA THR A 79 -6.56 -4.52 12.02
C THR A 79 -7.75 -4.31 11.08
N ILE A 80 -7.48 -4.35 9.78
CA ILE A 80 -8.48 -4.30 8.71
C ILE A 80 -8.46 -5.60 7.90
N GLY A 81 -9.53 -5.90 7.18
CA GLY A 81 -9.57 -7.07 6.30
C GLY A 81 -8.57 -6.93 5.14
N PRO A 82 -8.04 -8.03 4.58
CA PRO A 82 -7.13 -7.97 3.43
C PRO A 82 -7.72 -7.21 2.23
N GLY A 83 -9.02 -7.37 1.97
CA GLY A 83 -9.72 -6.61 0.92
C GLY A 83 -9.80 -5.11 1.21
N GLU A 84 -10.02 -4.72 2.46
CA GLU A 84 -10.05 -3.31 2.88
C GLU A 84 -8.66 -2.67 2.76
N ALA A 85 -7.61 -3.41 3.13
CA ALA A 85 -6.23 -2.98 2.95
C ALA A 85 -5.86 -2.81 1.47
N PHE A 86 -6.39 -3.66 0.58
CA PHE A 86 -6.20 -3.51 -0.87
C PHE A 86 -6.90 -2.25 -1.41
N GLU A 87 -8.13 -1.98 -0.98
CA GLU A 87 -8.84 -0.77 -1.37
C GLU A 87 -8.16 0.49 -0.81
N ALA A 88 -7.62 0.43 0.41
CA ALA A 88 -6.83 1.52 0.98
C ALA A 88 -5.56 1.77 0.17
N MET A 89 -4.87 0.72 -0.30
CA MET A 89 -3.70 0.88 -1.19
C MET A 89 -4.08 1.61 -2.48
N ARG A 90 -5.23 1.29 -3.08
CA ARG A 90 -5.70 1.98 -4.29
C ARG A 90 -5.99 3.46 -4.03
N ALA A 91 -6.68 3.75 -2.92
CA ALA A 91 -6.96 5.12 -2.52
C ALA A 91 -5.66 5.91 -2.27
N PHE A 92 -4.66 5.28 -1.64
CA PHE A 92 -3.33 5.86 -1.45
C PHE A 92 -2.67 6.21 -2.79
N LEU A 93 -2.61 5.27 -3.74
CA LEU A 93 -1.97 5.49 -5.03
C LEU A 93 -2.69 6.57 -5.86
N ALA A 94 -4.02 6.60 -5.81
CA ALA A 94 -4.81 7.63 -6.46
C ALA A 94 -4.50 9.02 -5.89
N ALA A 95 -4.47 9.16 -4.56
CA ALA A 95 -4.15 10.44 -3.90
C ALA A 95 -2.71 10.88 -4.18
N TYR A 96 -1.75 9.94 -4.12
CA TYR A 96 -0.35 10.18 -4.44
C TYR A 96 -0.20 10.69 -5.89
N TRP A 97 -0.88 10.04 -6.83
CA TRP A 97 -0.89 10.42 -8.25
C TRP A 97 -1.48 11.81 -8.51
N GLU A 98 -2.61 12.12 -7.86
CA GLU A 98 -3.25 13.44 -7.98
C GLU A 98 -2.36 14.56 -7.43
N ARG A 99 -1.67 14.32 -6.31
CA ARG A 99 -0.76 15.29 -5.70
C ARG A 99 0.53 15.48 -6.49
N GLY A 100 1.07 14.42 -7.09
CA GLY A 100 2.24 14.46 -7.98
C GLY A 100 1.98 15.17 -9.32
N GLY A 101 0.78 15.71 -9.56
CA GLY A 101 0.47 16.47 -10.77
C GLY A 101 0.38 15.62 -12.04
N ARG A 102 0.20 14.31 -11.92
CA ARG A 102 0.10 13.35 -13.04
C ARG A 102 1.29 13.31 -14.00
N THR A 103 2.46 13.78 -13.56
CA THR A 103 3.69 13.78 -14.39
C THR A 103 4.40 12.42 -14.40
N GLU A 104 4.10 11.57 -13.43
CA GLU A 104 4.81 10.33 -13.09
C GLU A 104 4.16 9.06 -13.71
N ARG A 105 4.23 8.92 -15.04
CA ARG A 105 3.45 7.92 -15.81
C ARG A 105 3.37 6.52 -15.20
N GLY A 106 4.44 6.02 -14.58
CA GLY A 106 4.47 4.66 -14.05
C GLY A 106 3.49 4.41 -12.90
N ILE A 107 3.25 5.40 -12.03
CA ILE A 107 2.31 5.26 -10.90
C ILE A 107 0.87 5.37 -11.41
N GLY A 108 0.60 6.30 -12.34
CA GLY A 108 -0.69 6.41 -13.00
C GLY A 108 -1.09 5.15 -13.76
N GLU A 109 -0.17 4.54 -14.52
CA GLU A 109 -0.40 3.28 -15.23
C GLU A 109 -0.75 2.14 -14.27
N ILE A 110 -0.10 2.07 -13.10
CA ILE A 110 -0.43 1.08 -12.07
C ILE A 110 -1.80 1.36 -11.47
N ALA A 111 -2.11 2.61 -11.10
CA ALA A 111 -3.42 2.96 -10.55
C ALA A 111 -4.54 2.62 -11.54
N GLU A 112 -4.38 2.97 -12.82
CA GLU A 112 -5.33 2.64 -13.88
C GLU A 112 -5.44 1.13 -14.13
N ALA A 113 -4.32 0.40 -14.09
CA ALA A 113 -4.32 -1.06 -14.24
C ALA A 113 -5.05 -1.74 -13.07
N LEU A 114 -4.82 -1.29 -11.84
CA LEU A 114 -5.51 -1.79 -10.65
C LEU A 114 -7.03 -1.53 -10.70
N ASP A 115 -7.42 -0.37 -11.22
CA ASP A 115 -8.83 -0.01 -11.42
C ASP A 115 -9.51 -0.87 -12.49
N ARG A 116 -8.79 -1.12 -13.59
CA ARG A 116 -9.25 -1.97 -14.71
C ARG A 116 -9.37 -3.44 -14.29
N ASP A 117 -8.40 -3.93 -13.54
CA ASP A 117 -8.24 -5.36 -13.24
C ASP A 117 -8.86 -5.78 -11.91
N ARG A 118 -9.72 -4.94 -11.32
CA ARG A 118 -10.47 -5.16 -10.06
C ARG A 118 -11.11 -6.55 -9.93
N ALA A 119 -11.42 -7.20 -11.05
CA ALA A 119 -12.10 -8.50 -11.12
C ALA A 119 -11.17 -9.71 -11.35
N THR A 120 -9.86 -9.53 -11.50
CA THR A 120 -8.96 -10.66 -11.81
C THR A 120 -8.51 -11.40 -10.55
N ALA A 121 -8.78 -12.71 -10.51
CA ALA A 121 -8.37 -13.57 -9.40
C ALA A 121 -6.85 -13.58 -9.17
N GLY A 122 -6.04 -13.34 -10.21
CA GLY A 122 -4.58 -13.28 -10.12
C GLY A 122 -4.06 -12.09 -9.29
N LEU A 123 -4.70 -10.93 -9.41
CA LEU A 123 -4.29 -9.72 -8.69
C LEU A 123 -4.53 -9.86 -7.18
N GLN A 124 -5.71 -10.36 -6.80
CA GLN A 124 -6.04 -10.64 -5.40
C GLN A 124 -5.14 -11.73 -4.80
N GLN A 125 -4.74 -12.72 -5.59
CA GLN A 125 -3.83 -13.77 -5.13
C GLN A 125 -2.42 -13.22 -4.84
N ARG A 126 -1.91 -12.33 -5.72
CA ARG A 126 -0.64 -11.62 -5.51
C ARG A 126 -0.68 -10.71 -4.29
N TRP A 127 -1.77 -9.95 -4.13
CA TRP A 127 -1.99 -9.14 -2.93
C TRP A 127 -2.01 -10.00 -1.65
N SER A 128 -2.75 -11.11 -1.67
CA SER A 128 -2.82 -12.03 -0.53
C SER A 128 -1.45 -12.62 -0.16
N ALA A 129 -0.58 -12.85 -1.15
CA ALA A 129 0.79 -13.29 -0.91
C ALA A 129 1.62 -12.18 -0.24
N ALA A 130 1.52 -10.94 -0.71
CA ALA A 130 2.20 -9.79 -0.12
C ALA A 130 1.79 -9.57 1.35
N VAL A 131 0.49 -9.64 1.65
CA VAL A 131 -0.04 -9.56 3.02
C VAL A 131 0.56 -10.63 3.93
N ARG A 132 0.66 -11.88 3.45
CA ARG A 132 1.24 -12.98 4.23
C ARG A 132 2.73 -12.79 4.52
N MET A 133 3.48 -12.17 3.60
CA MET A 133 4.90 -11.89 3.78
C MET A 133 5.16 -10.73 4.74
N ALA A 134 4.26 -9.74 4.76
CA ALA A 134 4.36 -8.56 5.61
C ALA A 134 3.95 -8.81 7.07
N GLN A 135 3.27 -9.93 7.38
CA GLN A 135 2.90 -10.27 8.74
C GLN A 135 4.08 -10.95 9.47
N PRO A 136 4.36 -10.58 10.73
CA PRO A 136 5.36 -11.29 11.52
C PRO A 136 4.94 -12.76 11.69
N ARG A 137 5.87 -13.68 11.48
CA ARG A 137 5.65 -15.11 11.76
C ARG A 137 5.47 -15.29 13.26
N SER A 138 4.29 -15.74 13.66
CA SER A 138 3.97 -16.12 15.04
C SER A 138 4.83 -17.30 15.51
#